data_AF-A0A839JKE2-F1
#
_entry.id   AF-A0A839JKE2-F1
#
_cell.length_a   1.000
_cell.length_b   1.000
_cell.length_c   1.000
_cell.angle_alpha   90.00
_cell.angle_beta   90.00
_cell.angle_gamma   90.00
#
_symmetry.space_group_name_H-M   'P 1'
#
loop_
_entity.id
_entity.type
_entity.pdbx_description
1 polymer ?
#
loop_
_entity_poly.entity_id
_entity_poly.type
_entity_poly.pdbx_seq_one_letter_code
_entity_poly.pdbx_strand_id
1 'polypeptide(L)'
;MKKKTLLDLEDFIYEFYGEENIEISVAVLTTILGVFAGIKPAGLLTNDVMKNGKALLDGGKFVDFLSDLGIYILIGENRISHEGEPYAGKAEENEIYDNDLDVISLTGDAPDINDLDIEKLDVSKLGLDGGEVRKFNLECLRNYRGGEFLYISFQKRICRELKSAYELMMDSMRNGFVVDGKEDEWTVATFKIGDLLGYPETAIIEYVSKNKNELYINSEEHLARIRRNRYYAHSEVFEEAEFKEYDLPMNLAIKKYLPRTATIMAADSTKRWLG
;
A
#
# COMPACT_ATOMS: atom_id res chain seq x y z
N MET A 1 -5.51 3.21 -22.89
CA MET A 1 -6.19 2.13 -22.14
C MET A 1 -6.06 2.35 -20.63
N LYS A 2 -4.85 2.34 -20.06
CA LYS A 2 -4.59 2.46 -18.61
C LYS A 2 -5.18 3.71 -17.91
N LYS A 3 -5.17 4.88 -18.56
CA LYS A 3 -5.79 6.10 -18.01
C LYS A 3 -7.30 5.92 -17.76
N LYS A 4 -8.01 5.23 -18.67
CA LYS A 4 -9.43 4.96 -18.48
C LYS A 4 -9.64 4.00 -17.31
N THR A 5 -8.84 2.93 -17.22
CA THR A 5 -8.86 1.99 -16.09
C THR A 5 -8.67 2.68 -14.74
N LEU A 6 -7.77 3.67 -14.63
CA LEU A 6 -7.58 4.44 -13.39
C LEU A 6 -8.81 5.28 -13.03
N LEU A 7 -9.48 5.90 -14.01
CA LEU A 7 -10.69 6.68 -13.77
C LEU A 7 -11.87 5.77 -13.39
N ASP A 8 -12.01 4.64 -14.07
CA ASP A 8 -13.04 3.65 -13.77
C ASP A 8 -12.82 3.02 -12.36
N LEU A 9 -11.54 2.85 -11.96
CA LEU A 9 -11.15 2.44 -10.61
C LEU A 9 -11.46 3.54 -9.58
N GLU A 10 -11.16 4.81 -9.89
CA GLU A 10 -11.49 5.96 -9.03
C GLU A 10 -13.00 5.98 -8.71
N ASP A 11 -13.83 5.88 -9.75
CA ASP A 11 -15.29 5.83 -9.59
C ASP A 11 -15.73 4.62 -8.77
N PHE A 12 -15.18 3.44 -9.06
CA PHE A 12 -15.49 2.21 -8.31
C PHE A 12 -15.16 2.32 -6.83
N ILE A 13 -13.99 2.87 -6.46
CA ILE A 13 -13.57 3.00 -5.07
C ILE A 13 -14.50 3.97 -4.33
N TYR A 14 -14.80 5.13 -4.91
CA TYR A 14 -15.74 6.06 -4.28
C TYR A 14 -17.17 5.52 -4.19
N GLU A 15 -17.63 4.73 -5.16
CA GLU A 15 -18.92 4.03 -5.08
C GLU A 15 -18.92 2.98 -3.97
N PHE A 16 -17.83 2.23 -3.83
CA PHE A 16 -17.71 1.16 -2.84
C PHE A 16 -17.70 1.71 -1.40
N TYR A 17 -16.86 2.71 -1.13
CA TYR A 17 -16.67 3.27 0.21
C TYR A 17 -17.73 4.33 0.59
N GLY A 18 -18.36 4.97 -0.40
CA GLY A 18 -19.34 6.03 -0.16
C GLY A 18 -18.73 7.35 0.32
N GLU A 19 -19.59 8.36 0.46
CA GLU A 19 -19.17 9.70 0.91
C GLU A 19 -18.74 9.73 2.38
N GLU A 20 -19.22 8.78 3.18
CA GLU A 20 -18.88 8.68 4.59
C GLU A 20 -17.46 8.13 4.85
N ASN A 21 -16.80 7.52 3.86
CA ASN A 21 -15.45 6.96 3.96
C ASN A 21 -14.50 7.53 2.88
N ILE A 22 -14.63 8.83 2.57
CA ILE A 22 -13.78 9.52 1.60
C ILE A 22 -12.29 9.38 1.93
N GLU A 23 -11.90 9.44 3.20
CA GLU A 23 -10.50 9.30 3.61
C GLU A 23 -9.93 7.92 3.26
N ILE A 24 -10.72 6.85 3.44
CA ILE A 24 -10.34 5.49 3.07
C ILE A 24 -10.21 5.39 1.54
N SER A 25 -11.16 5.98 0.80
CA SER A 25 -11.11 6.03 -0.66
C SER A 25 -9.82 6.68 -1.16
N VAL A 26 -9.44 7.81 -0.58
CA VAL A 26 -8.18 8.51 -0.89
C VAL A 26 -6.98 7.62 -0.54
N ALA A 27 -6.94 7.00 0.63
CA ALA A 27 -5.82 6.13 1.02
C ALA A 27 -5.63 4.95 0.06
N VAL A 28 -6.71 4.29 -0.35
CA VAL A 28 -6.67 3.17 -1.29
C VAL A 28 -6.18 3.62 -2.66
N LEU A 29 -6.78 4.66 -3.22
CA LEU A 29 -6.44 5.16 -4.56
C LEU A 29 -5.01 5.68 -4.64
N THR A 30 -4.53 6.36 -3.60
CA THR A 30 -3.17 6.93 -3.57
C THR A 30 -2.11 5.85 -3.41
N THR A 31 -2.42 4.78 -2.68
CA THR A 31 -1.54 3.59 -2.59
C THR A 31 -1.44 2.88 -3.93
N ILE A 32 -2.56 2.62 -4.62
CA ILE A 32 -2.56 1.97 -5.94
C ILE A 32 -1.85 2.86 -6.97
N LEU A 33 -2.14 4.17 -6.97
CA LEU A 33 -1.47 5.10 -7.88
C LEU A 33 0.02 5.19 -7.61
N GLY A 34 0.45 5.17 -6.34
CA GLY A 34 1.85 5.19 -5.97
C GLY A 34 2.63 4.01 -6.56
N VAL A 35 2.05 2.81 -6.47
CA VAL A 35 2.61 1.62 -7.14
C VAL A 35 2.57 1.79 -8.65
N PHE A 36 1.42 2.17 -9.22
CA PHE A 36 1.22 2.32 -10.65
C PHE A 36 2.21 3.31 -11.30
N ALA A 37 2.48 4.43 -10.63
CA ALA A 37 3.37 5.48 -11.09
C ALA A 37 4.86 5.15 -10.85
N GLY A 38 5.17 4.02 -10.21
CA GLY A 38 6.54 3.64 -9.85
C GLY A 38 7.14 4.50 -8.72
N ILE A 39 6.30 5.23 -7.98
CA ILE A 39 6.73 6.04 -6.83
C ILE A 39 6.92 5.14 -5.60
N LYS A 40 6.05 4.13 -5.45
CA LYS A 40 6.14 3.12 -4.40
C LYS A 40 6.53 1.76 -5.00
N PRO A 41 7.45 1.01 -4.38
CA PRO A 41 7.73 -0.37 -4.81
C PRO A 41 6.54 -1.30 -4.57
N ALA A 42 5.80 -1.07 -3.48
CA ALA A 42 4.63 -1.85 -3.08
C ALA A 42 3.58 -1.02 -2.36
N GLY A 43 2.38 -1.60 -2.21
CA GLY A 43 1.30 -1.08 -1.41
C GLY A 43 0.74 -2.16 -0.47
N LEU A 44 0.26 -1.72 0.69
CA LEU A 44 -0.47 -2.54 1.64
C LEU A 44 -1.87 -1.95 1.81
N LEU A 45 -2.89 -2.77 1.54
CA LEU A 45 -4.30 -2.41 1.67
C LEU A 45 -5.02 -3.45 2.54
N THR A 46 -6.29 -3.20 2.84
CA THR A 46 -7.18 -4.14 3.52
C THR A 46 -8.35 -4.50 2.61
N ASN A 47 -8.79 -5.75 2.63
CA ASN A 47 -10.09 -6.13 2.09
C ASN A 47 -11.21 -5.63 3.01
N ASP A 48 -11.48 -4.33 2.96
CA ASP A 48 -12.44 -3.69 3.85
C ASP A 48 -13.85 -4.25 3.67
N VAL A 49 -14.58 -4.34 4.79
CA VAL A 49 -15.99 -4.75 4.82
C VAL A 49 -16.87 -3.57 5.20
N MET A 50 -17.79 -3.24 4.31
CA MET A 50 -18.75 -2.16 4.51
C MET A 50 -19.88 -2.60 5.45
N LYS A 51 -20.64 -1.63 5.99
CA LYS A 51 -21.77 -1.89 6.91
C LYS A 51 -22.84 -2.83 6.34
N ASN A 52 -22.96 -2.89 5.01
CA ASN A 52 -23.88 -3.78 4.30
C ASN A 52 -23.31 -5.20 4.10
N GLY A 53 -22.13 -5.50 4.66
CA GLY A 53 -21.46 -6.81 4.57
C GLY A 53 -20.67 -7.02 3.29
N LYS A 54 -20.62 -6.05 2.37
CA LYS A 54 -19.87 -6.16 1.12
C LYS A 54 -18.38 -5.95 1.37
N ALA A 55 -17.54 -6.87 0.90
CA ALA A 55 -16.09 -6.77 0.93
C ALA A 55 -15.53 -6.14 -0.36
N LEU A 56 -14.35 -5.51 -0.30
CA LEU A 56 -13.71 -4.86 -1.45
C LEU A 56 -13.47 -5.82 -2.62
N LEU A 57 -13.12 -7.07 -2.29
CA LEU A 57 -12.89 -8.13 -3.26
C LEU A 57 -14.18 -8.75 -3.82
N ASP A 58 -15.36 -8.41 -3.29
CA ASP A 58 -16.61 -9.02 -3.73
C ASP A 58 -16.85 -8.81 -5.24
N GLY A 59 -17.13 -9.92 -5.92
CA GLY A 59 -17.37 -9.93 -7.37
C GLY A 59 -16.12 -9.73 -8.23
N GLY A 60 -14.91 -9.66 -7.64
CA GLY A 60 -13.63 -9.66 -8.35
C GLY A 60 -13.29 -8.38 -9.11
N LYS A 61 -14.21 -7.41 -9.20
CA LYS A 61 -14.03 -6.18 -9.99
C LYS A 61 -12.80 -5.37 -9.57
N PHE A 62 -12.52 -5.29 -8.26
CA PHE A 62 -11.30 -4.62 -7.77
C PHE A 62 -10.03 -5.28 -8.31
N VAL A 63 -10.03 -6.61 -8.37
CA VAL A 63 -8.88 -7.38 -8.85
C VAL A 63 -8.71 -7.24 -10.37
N ASP A 64 -9.82 -7.21 -11.12
CA ASP A 64 -9.79 -6.93 -12.56
C ASP A 64 -9.12 -5.58 -12.86
N PHE A 65 -9.41 -4.53 -12.06
CA PHE A 65 -8.73 -3.24 -12.20
C PHE A 65 -7.22 -3.34 -11.97
N LEU A 66 -6.78 -4.00 -10.90
CA LEU A 66 -5.35 -4.16 -10.62
C LEU A 66 -4.65 -4.94 -11.74
N SER A 67 -5.28 -6.02 -12.21
CA SER A 67 -4.84 -6.82 -13.35
C SER A 67 -4.68 -5.98 -14.62
N ASP A 68 -5.68 -5.17 -14.98
CA ASP A 68 -5.64 -4.30 -16.17
C ASP A 68 -4.56 -3.21 -16.07
N LEU A 69 -4.18 -2.81 -14.85
CA LEU A 69 -3.07 -1.90 -14.60
C LEU A 69 -1.70 -2.61 -14.66
N GLY A 70 -1.69 -3.94 -14.60
CA GLY A 70 -0.50 -4.79 -14.51
C GLY A 70 0.02 -4.98 -13.09
N ILE A 71 -0.79 -4.66 -12.08
CA ILE A 71 -0.43 -4.74 -10.66
C ILE A 71 -0.84 -6.11 -10.13
N TYR A 72 0.15 -6.84 -9.59
CA TYR A 72 -0.09 -8.09 -8.88
C TYR A 72 -0.64 -7.82 -7.48
N ILE A 73 -1.48 -8.74 -7.00
CA ILE A 73 -2.04 -8.74 -5.66
C ILE A 73 -1.80 -10.11 -5.01
N LEU A 74 -1.23 -10.09 -3.81
CA LEU A 74 -1.14 -11.22 -2.90
C LEU A 74 -2.06 -10.96 -1.71
N ILE A 75 -2.86 -11.97 -1.34
CA ILE A 75 -3.79 -11.86 -0.22
C ILE A 75 -3.20 -12.59 0.98
N GLY A 76 -3.05 -11.88 2.09
CA GLY A 76 -2.60 -12.44 3.37
C GLY A 76 -3.75 -12.86 4.26
N GLU A 77 -3.41 -13.51 5.37
CA GLU A 77 -4.38 -13.88 6.40
C GLU A 77 -4.96 -12.65 7.10
N ASN A 78 -6.22 -12.74 7.51
CA ASN A 78 -6.84 -11.78 8.42
C ASN A 78 -6.29 -12.01 9.84
N ARG A 79 -5.29 -11.22 10.24
CA ARG A 79 -4.67 -11.29 11.58
C ARG A 79 -5.14 -10.20 12.54
N ILE A 80 -6.09 -9.34 12.16
CA ILE A 80 -6.59 -8.27 13.04
C ILE A 80 -7.69 -8.86 13.93
N SER A 81 -7.32 -9.35 15.12
CA SER A 81 -8.28 -9.73 16.15
C SER A 81 -8.82 -8.48 16.85
N HIS A 82 -10.09 -8.14 16.65
CA HIS A 82 -10.83 -7.40 17.67
C HIS A 82 -11.27 -8.39 18.74
N GLU A 83 -10.92 -8.11 19.99
CA GLU A 83 -11.29 -8.92 21.15
C GLU A 83 -12.80 -9.18 21.14
N GLY A 84 -13.20 -10.44 20.90
CA GLY A 84 -14.60 -10.82 21.04
C GLY A 84 -15.02 -12.12 20.36
N GLU A 85 -14.49 -12.45 19.18
CA GLU A 85 -14.90 -13.69 18.49
C GLU A 85 -13.72 -14.40 17.81
N PRO A 86 -13.59 -15.73 17.98
CA PRO A 86 -12.63 -16.52 17.23
C PRO A 86 -13.28 -16.87 15.89
N TYR A 87 -12.88 -16.25 14.78
CA TYR A 87 -13.43 -16.65 13.49
C TYR A 87 -12.44 -17.38 12.60
N ALA A 88 -12.71 -18.69 12.58
CA ALA A 88 -12.96 -19.50 11.39
C ALA A 88 -11.81 -19.69 10.41
N GLY A 89 -11.15 -20.84 10.58
CA GLY A 89 -10.51 -21.60 9.52
C GLY A 89 -9.20 -21.01 9.06
N LYS A 90 -8.14 -21.82 9.07
CA LYS A 90 -6.96 -21.55 8.26
C LYS A 90 -7.43 -21.37 6.82
N ALA A 91 -7.47 -20.14 6.31
CA ALA A 91 -7.62 -19.91 4.88
C ALA A 91 -6.32 -20.41 4.25
N GLU A 92 -6.40 -21.44 3.42
CA GLU A 92 -5.23 -21.92 2.67
C GLU A 92 -4.66 -20.77 1.83
N GLU A 93 -3.32 -20.65 1.85
CA GLU A 93 -2.55 -19.70 1.07
C GLU A 93 -2.98 -19.78 -0.40
N ASN A 94 -3.63 -18.75 -0.94
CA ASN A 94 -3.96 -18.69 -2.35
C ASN A 94 -3.27 -17.49 -2.98
N GLU A 95 -2.18 -17.76 -3.69
CA GLU A 95 -1.66 -16.83 -4.68
C GLU A 95 -2.61 -16.84 -5.87
N ILE A 96 -3.24 -15.71 -6.18
CA ILE A 96 -4.33 -15.74 -7.17
C ILE A 96 -3.85 -15.71 -8.63
N TYR A 97 -2.56 -15.95 -8.86
CA TYR A 97 -1.95 -15.88 -10.19
C TYR A 97 -0.78 -16.85 -10.43
N ASP A 98 -0.71 -17.97 -9.71
CA ASP A 98 0.31 -18.98 -10.00
C ASP A 98 -0.28 -20.16 -10.79
N ASN A 99 0.10 -20.21 -12.06
CA ASN A 99 0.51 -21.44 -12.68
C ASN A 99 1.88 -21.18 -13.30
N ASP A 100 2.90 -21.65 -12.57
CA ASP A 100 4.28 -21.95 -12.95
C ASP A 100 5.06 -20.88 -13.75
N LEU A 101 6.17 -20.40 -13.16
CA LEU A 101 7.49 -20.39 -13.80
C LEU A 101 8.58 -19.95 -12.81
N ASP A 102 9.45 -20.89 -12.44
CA ASP A 102 10.84 -20.62 -12.08
C ASP A 102 11.54 -19.90 -13.26
N VAL A 103 12.39 -18.90 -13.00
CA VAL A 103 13.81 -18.79 -13.47
C VAL A 103 14.46 -17.43 -13.07
N ILE A 104 15.38 -17.50 -12.10
CA ILE A 104 16.76 -16.95 -11.98
C ILE A 104 17.11 -15.52 -12.50
N SER A 105 17.49 -14.69 -11.51
CA SER A 105 18.63 -13.74 -11.33
C SER A 105 18.82 -12.43 -12.13
N LEU A 106 18.75 -11.36 -11.32
CA LEU A 106 19.48 -10.08 -11.28
C LEU A 106 20.63 -9.86 -12.29
N THR A 107 20.53 -8.77 -13.07
CA THR A 107 21.38 -7.57 -13.00
C THR A 107 20.88 -6.55 -14.04
N GLY A 108 20.64 -5.31 -13.63
CA GLY A 108 20.36 -4.21 -14.55
C GLY A 108 19.97 -2.96 -13.78
N ASP A 109 20.77 -1.90 -13.95
CA ASP A 109 20.68 -0.65 -13.20
C ASP A 109 19.27 -0.04 -13.18
N ALA A 110 18.84 0.42 -12.00
CA ALA A 110 17.57 1.12 -11.81
C ALA A 110 17.56 2.42 -12.63
N PRO A 111 16.54 2.68 -13.46
CA PRO A 111 16.43 3.94 -14.19
C PRO A 111 16.05 5.06 -13.22
N ASP A 112 16.74 6.20 -13.36
CA ASP A 112 16.46 7.45 -12.64
C ASP A 112 15.03 7.94 -12.94
N ILE A 113 14.20 8.02 -11.90
CA ILE A 113 12.73 8.15 -11.95
C ILE A 113 12.30 9.61 -12.18
N ASN A 114 13.23 10.55 -12.22
CA ASN A 114 12.94 11.99 -12.17
C ASN A 114 12.41 12.62 -13.49
N ASP A 115 12.21 11.84 -14.57
CA ASP A 115 11.77 12.40 -15.87
C ASP A 115 10.82 11.47 -16.67
N LEU A 116 9.94 10.73 -15.99
CA LEU A 116 9.04 9.77 -16.64
C LEU A 116 7.78 10.42 -17.23
N ASP A 117 7.84 10.67 -18.53
CA ASP A 117 6.67 10.78 -19.40
C ASP A 117 5.98 9.40 -19.47
N ILE A 118 4.98 9.18 -18.61
CA ILE A 118 4.29 7.88 -18.44
C ILE A 118 3.66 7.34 -19.74
N GLU A 119 3.42 8.18 -20.76
CA GLU A 119 2.99 7.69 -22.09
C GLU A 119 4.12 7.03 -22.89
N LYS A 120 5.37 7.21 -22.47
CA LYS A 120 6.60 6.59 -23.02
C LYS A 120 7.22 5.55 -22.09
N LEU A 121 6.52 5.17 -21.02
CA LEU A 121 6.98 4.18 -20.05
C LEU A 121 7.02 2.80 -20.72
N ASP A 122 8.20 2.46 -21.23
CA ASP A 122 8.49 1.14 -21.75
C ASP A 122 8.63 0.17 -20.56
N VAL A 123 7.50 -0.42 -20.19
CA VAL A 123 7.37 -1.42 -19.11
C VAL A 123 8.33 -2.60 -19.28
N SER A 124 8.85 -2.85 -20.49
CA SER A 124 9.87 -3.88 -20.71
C SER A 124 11.23 -3.55 -20.07
N LYS A 125 11.46 -2.29 -19.69
CA LYS A 125 12.69 -1.81 -19.03
C LYS A 125 12.62 -1.80 -17.51
N LEU A 126 11.47 -2.12 -16.91
CA LEU A 126 11.26 -2.12 -15.46
C LEU A 126 11.63 -3.46 -14.77
N GLY A 127 12.33 -4.36 -15.47
CA GLY A 127 12.70 -5.67 -14.90
C GLY A 127 11.48 -6.49 -14.46
N LEU A 128 10.37 -6.37 -15.21
CA LEU A 128 9.13 -7.07 -14.93
C LEU A 128 9.23 -8.51 -15.42
N ASP A 129 8.96 -9.47 -14.53
CA ASP A 129 8.44 -10.79 -14.92
C ASP A 129 7.08 -10.57 -15.61
N GLY A 130 7.12 -10.20 -16.89
CA GLY A 130 5.98 -9.90 -17.74
C GLY A 130 5.19 -11.15 -18.10
N GLY A 131 4.67 -11.85 -17.09
CA GLY A 131 3.72 -12.93 -17.28
C GLY A 131 2.39 -12.41 -17.83
N GLU A 132 1.72 -13.23 -18.65
CA GLU A 132 0.33 -13.01 -19.04
C GLU A 132 -0.55 -12.93 -17.78
N VAL A 133 -1.15 -11.77 -17.53
CA VAL A 133 -2.14 -11.63 -16.45
C VAL A 133 -3.43 -12.32 -16.91
N ARG A 134 -3.63 -13.57 -16.49
CA ARG A 134 -4.86 -14.32 -16.79
C ARG A 134 -6.04 -13.78 -15.99
N LYS A 135 -7.21 -13.73 -16.63
CA LYS A 135 -8.47 -13.34 -15.98
C LYS A 135 -8.69 -14.14 -14.70
N PHE A 136 -9.01 -13.40 -13.65
CA PHE A 136 -9.11 -13.87 -12.28
C PHE A 136 -10.20 -14.93 -12.09
N ASN A 137 -9.92 -16.00 -11.34
CA ASN A 137 -10.92 -17.00 -10.98
C ASN A 137 -11.69 -16.57 -9.72
N LEU A 138 -12.94 -16.13 -9.90
CA LEU A 138 -13.85 -15.74 -8.81
C LEU A 138 -14.04 -16.83 -7.74
N GLU A 139 -13.81 -18.10 -8.07
CA GLU A 139 -13.93 -19.20 -7.11
C GLU A 139 -12.87 -19.12 -6.00
N CYS A 140 -11.67 -18.61 -6.29
CA CYS A 140 -10.61 -18.41 -5.31
C CYS A 140 -10.97 -17.34 -4.26
N LEU A 141 -11.87 -16.40 -4.58
CA LEU A 141 -12.30 -15.37 -3.63
C LEU A 141 -13.31 -15.84 -2.60
N ARG A 142 -13.95 -17.01 -2.79
CA ARG A 142 -14.97 -17.51 -1.87
C ARG A 142 -14.46 -17.74 -0.44
N ASN A 143 -13.14 -17.87 -0.30
CA ASN A 143 -12.48 -18.08 0.98
C ASN A 143 -12.17 -16.77 1.72
N TYR A 144 -12.26 -15.63 1.05
CA TYR A 144 -11.98 -14.32 1.64
C TYR A 144 -13.28 -13.61 2.00
N ARG A 145 -13.37 -13.19 3.26
CA ARG A 145 -14.61 -12.66 3.85
C ARG A 145 -14.45 -11.25 4.39
N GLY A 146 -13.25 -10.69 4.30
CA GLY A 146 -12.93 -9.36 4.76
C GLY A 146 -11.88 -9.32 5.86
N GLY A 147 -11.20 -8.18 5.96
CA GLY A 147 -10.12 -7.93 6.91
C GLY A 147 -8.77 -8.54 6.52
N GLU A 148 -8.70 -9.23 5.37
CA GLU A 148 -7.43 -9.71 4.83
C GLU A 148 -6.54 -8.54 4.39
N PHE A 149 -5.23 -8.69 4.56
CA PHE A 149 -4.26 -7.76 3.99
C PHE A 149 -4.03 -8.05 2.51
N LEU A 150 -3.96 -7.00 1.70
CA LEU A 150 -3.71 -7.05 0.27
C LEU A 150 -2.36 -6.39 -0.02
N TYR A 151 -1.40 -7.20 -0.45
CA TYR A 151 -0.06 -6.76 -0.81
C TYR A 151 0.00 -6.59 -2.32
N ILE A 152 0.22 -5.36 -2.79
CA ILE A 152 0.21 -5.03 -4.22
C ILE A 152 1.57 -4.54 -4.70
N SER A 153 2.00 -4.96 -5.89
CA SER A 153 3.23 -4.52 -6.53
C SER A 153 3.22 -4.91 -8.01
N PHE A 154 4.10 -4.33 -8.82
CA PHE A 154 4.41 -4.87 -10.13
C PHE A 154 5.22 -6.18 -10.08
N GLN A 155 5.82 -6.52 -8.93
CA GLN A 155 6.66 -7.72 -8.76
C GLN A 155 6.08 -8.67 -7.71
N LYS A 156 5.81 -9.92 -8.09
CA LYS A 156 5.36 -10.99 -7.17
C LYS A 156 6.29 -11.14 -5.97
N ARG A 157 7.61 -11.13 -6.22
CA ARG A 157 8.64 -11.23 -5.18
C ARG A 157 8.50 -10.15 -4.12
N ILE A 158 8.26 -8.90 -4.52
CA ILE A 158 8.10 -7.77 -3.60
C ILE A 158 6.87 -7.96 -2.72
N CYS A 159 5.74 -8.44 -3.26
CA CYS A 159 4.57 -8.76 -2.44
C CYS A 159 4.84 -9.85 -1.41
N ARG A 160 5.58 -10.91 -1.79
CA ARG A 160 5.97 -11.98 -0.86
C ARG A 160 6.90 -11.47 0.23
N GLU A 161 7.92 -10.69 -0.13
CA GLU A 161 8.82 -10.06 0.84
C GLU A 161 8.07 -9.14 1.81
N LEU A 162 7.12 -8.34 1.31
CA LEU A 162 6.32 -7.44 2.13
C LEU A 162 5.41 -8.21 3.09
N LYS A 163 4.73 -9.26 2.60
CA LYS A 163 3.92 -10.15 3.43
C LYS A 163 4.75 -10.77 4.55
N SER A 164 5.88 -11.39 4.21
CA SER A 164 6.74 -12.05 5.21
C SER A 164 7.28 -11.07 6.24
N ALA A 165 7.68 -9.87 5.83
CA ALA A 165 8.14 -8.83 6.76
C ALA A 165 7.00 -8.36 7.66
N TYR A 166 5.80 -8.14 7.10
CA TYR A 166 4.63 -7.73 7.87
C TYR A 166 4.19 -8.78 8.89
N GLU A 167 4.19 -10.06 8.50
CA GLU A 167 3.88 -11.18 9.40
C GLU A 167 4.90 -11.28 10.53
N LEU A 168 6.20 -11.17 10.23
CA LEU A 168 7.25 -11.15 11.26
C LEU A 168 7.08 -9.98 12.24
N MET A 169 6.74 -8.79 11.75
CA MET A 169 6.46 -7.62 12.59
C MET A 169 5.28 -7.91 13.52
N MET A 170 4.17 -8.43 12.97
CA MET A 170 2.96 -8.74 13.74
C MET A 170 3.21 -9.85 14.78
N ASP A 171 3.96 -10.88 14.44
CA ASP A 171 4.31 -11.99 15.35
C ASP A 171 5.27 -11.55 16.47
N SER A 172 5.96 -10.41 16.27
CA SER A 172 6.81 -9.76 17.26
C SER A 172 6.06 -8.78 18.16
N MET A 173 4.75 -8.59 17.95
CA MET A 173 3.91 -7.63 18.68
C MET A 173 2.78 -8.32 19.45
N ARG A 174 2.38 -7.70 20.56
CA ARG A 174 1.20 -8.06 21.34
C ARG A 174 0.53 -6.80 21.85
N ASN A 175 -0.79 -6.68 21.63
CA ASN A 175 -1.60 -5.52 22.04
C ASN A 175 -1.02 -4.17 21.55
N GLY A 176 -0.43 -4.16 20.34
CA GLY A 176 0.18 -2.96 19.75
C GLY A 176 1.60 -2.64 20.24
N PHE A 177 2.17 -3.44 21.14
CA PHE A 177 3.53 -3.24 21.65
C PHE A 177 4.45 -4.38 21.24
N VAL A 178 5.73 -4.07 21.05
CA VAL A 178 6.77 -5.07 20.82
C VAL A 178 6.90 -5.97 22.05
N VAL A 179 6.91 -7.29 21.84
CA VAL A 179 7.10 -8.27 22.91
C VAL A 179 8.54 -8.20 23.41
N ASP A 180 8.74 -8.27 24.74
CA ASP A 180 10.08 -8.29 25.33
C ASP A 180 10.94 -9.44 24.75
N GLY A 181 12.12 -9.10 24.24
CA GLY A 181 13.04 -10.05 23.59
C GLY A 181 12.79 -10.23 22.09
N LYS A 182 11.83 -9.50 21.50
CA LYS A 182 11.52 -9.49 20.07
C LYS A 182 11.87 -8.16 19.38
N GLU A 183 12.55 -7.26 20.07
CA GLU A 183 12.90 -5.93 19.57
C GLU A 183 13.71 -5.96 18.27
N ASP A 184 14.69 -6.87 18.17
CA ASP A 184 15.52 -6.99 16.97
C ASP A 184 14.70 -7.51 15.78
N GLU A 185 13.86 -8.53 15.99
CA GLU A 185 12.97 -9.08 14.96
C GLU A 185 11.98 -8.02 14.46
N TRP A 186 11.33 -7.32 15.39
CA TRP A 186 10.43 -6.23 15.07
C TRP A 186 11.15 -5.12 14.30
N THR A 187 12.33 -4.70 14.75
CA THR A 187 13.12 -3.64 14.12
C THR A 187 13.49 -4.00 12.69
N VAL A 188 14.05 -5.20 12.46
CA VAL A 188 14.43 -5.67 11.13
C VAL A 188 13.21 -5.74 10.20
N ALA A 189 12.09 -6.25 10.71
CA ALA A 189 10.84 -6.31 9.97
C ALA A 189 10.32 -4.91 9.59
N THR A 190 10.28 -3.97 10.54
CA THR A 190 9.85 -2.59 10.32
C THR A 190 10.73 -1.87 9.30
N PHE A 191 12.05 -2.04 9.36
CA PHE A 191 12.95 -1.49 8.34
C PHE A 191 12.64 -2.04 6.95
N LYS A 192 12.45 -3.36 6.84
CA LYS A 192 12.13 -4.01 5.57
C LYS A 192 10.76 -3.56 5.03
N ILE A 193 9.75 -3.42 5.88
CA ILE A 193 8.43 -2.90 5.49
C ILE A 193 8.55 -1.47 4.98
N GLY A 194 9.26 -0.61 5.70
CA GLY A 194 9.44 0.80 5.31
C GLY A 194 10.10 0.93 3.94
N ASP A 195 11.17 0.17 3.69
CA ASP A 195 11.85 0.11 2.39
C ASP A 195 10.91 -0.37 1.27
N LEU A 196 10.20 -1.48 1.49
CA LEU A 196 9.28 -2.05 0.48
C LEU A 196 8.08 -1.15 0.18
N LEU A 197 7.63 -0.33 1.15
CA LEU A 197 6.55 0.64 0.98
C LEU A 197 7.05 2.01 0.48
N GLY A 198 8.36 2.19 0.34
CA GLY A 198 9.00 3.41 -0.17
C GLY A 198 9.04 4.58 0.80
N TYR A 199 9.10 4.33 2.12
CA TYR A 199 9.26 5.40 3.11
C TYR A 199 10.69 5.95 3.14
N PRO A 200 10.89 7.23 3.47
CA PRO A 200 12.22 7.79 3.71
C PRO A 200 12.96 7.01 4.80
N GLU A 201 14.22 6.62 4.55
CA GLU A 201 15.04 5.88 5.50
C GLU A 201 15.13 6.58 6.86
N THR A 202 15.29 7.89 6.85
CA THR A 202 15.32 8.77 8.03
C THR A 202 14.01 8.72 8.84
N ALA A 203 12.86 8.64 8.17
CA ALA A 203 11.56 8.49 8.83
C ALA A 203 11.42 7.11 9.48
N ILE A 204 11.91 6.05 8.83
CA ILE A 204 11.92 4.69 9.37
C ILE A 204 12.80 4.62 10.64
N ILE A 205 14.02 5.17 10.57
CA ILE A 205 14.95 5.25 11.71
C ILE A 205 14.29 5.98 12.88
N GLU A 206 13.65 7.13 12.62
CA GLU A 206 12.96 7.89 13.65
C GLU A 206 11.83 7.05 14.29
N TYR A 207 10.96 6.44 13.47
CA TYR A 207 9.87 5.59 13.94
C TYR A 207 10.36 4.47 14.87
N VAL A 208 11.38 3.71 14.44
CA VAL A 208 11.97 2.65 15.26
C VAL A 208 12.54 3.20 16.57
N SER A 209 13.32 4.29 16.50
CA SER A 209 13.99 4.88 17.68
C SER A 209 13.02 5.48 18.70
N LYS A 210 11.82 5.89 18.26
CA LYS A 210 10.83 6.59 19.09
C LYS A 210 9.64 5.72 19.48
N ASN A 211 9.54 4.48 19.00
CA ASN A 211 8.36 3.61 19.17
C ASN A 211 7.94 3.34 20.63
N LYS A 212 8.87 3.43 21.60
CA LYS A 212 8.57 3.29 23.04
C LYS A 212 8.53 4.63 23.81
N ASN A 213 8.63 5.76 23.12
CA ASN A 213 8.63 7.09 23.73
C ASN A 213 7.23 7.71 23.69
N GLU A 214 6.39 7.37 24.67
CA GLU A 214 5.00 7.85 24.75
C GLU A 214 4.90 9.39 24.82
N LEU A 215 5.88 10.06 25.44
CA LEU A 215 5.90 11.53 25.51
C LEU A 215 6.10 12.16 24.12
N TYR A 216 6.93 11.54 23.29
CA TYR A 216 7.10 11.97 21.90
C TYR A 216 5.87 11.64 21.06
N ILE A 217 5.41 10.38 21.11
CA ILE A 217 4.28 9.88 20.30
C ILE A 217 3.00 10.68 20.57
N ASN A 218 2.75 11.06 21.83
CA ASN A 218 1.58 11.82 22.22
C ASN A 218 1.81 13.33 22.27
N SER A 219 2.98 13.83 21.84
CA SER A 219 3.22 15.28 21.79
C SER A 219 2.37 15.94 20.71
N GLU A 220 1.81 17.11 21.02
CA GLU A 220 0.97 17.84 20.06
C GLU A 220 1.76 18.25 18.81
N GLU A 221 3.06 18.51 18.94
CA GLU A 221 3.94 18.81 17.81
C GLU A 221 4.08 17.62 16.85
N HIS A 222 4.36 16.42 17.37
CA HIS A 222 4.43 15.21 16.57
C HIS A 222 3.08 14.89 15.90
N LEU A 223 1.98 14.99 16.65
CA LEU A 223 0.64 14.75 16.13
C LEU A 223 0.24 15.78 15.06
N ALA A 224 0.59 17.06 15.22
CA ALA A 224 0.34 18.08 14.22
C ALA A 224 1.09 17.78 12.91
N ARG A 225 2.33 17.29 12.98
CA ARG A 225 3.11 16.87 11.81
C ARG A 225 2.47 15.68 11.09
N ILE A 226 2.08 14.64 11.83
CA ILE A 226 1.35 13.48 11.26
C ILE A 226 0.04 13.93 10.60
N ARG A 227 -0.72 14.81 11.27
CA ARG A 227 -1.98 15.32 10.71
C ARG A 227 -1.75 16.10 9.43
N ARG A 228 -0.65 16.86 9.31
CA ARG A 228 -0.39 17.71 8.13
C ARG A 228 0.17 16.95 6.92
N ASN A 229 0.85 15.83 7.12
CA ASN A 229 1.40 15.01 6.04
C ASN A 229 0.40 13.91 5.62
N ARG A 230 0.50 13.43 4.37
CA ARG A 230 -0.58 12.64 3.75
C ARG A 230 -0.25 11.17 3.57
N TYR A 231 0.86 10.86 2.91
CA TYR A 231 1.13 9.48 2.45
C TYR A 231 2.28 8.83 3.18
N TYR A 232 3.29 9.64 3.50
CA TYR A 232 4.48 9.20 4.17
C TYR A 232 4.54 9.82 5.56
N ALA A 233 5.01 9.01 6.51
CA ALA A 233 5.54 9.56 7.73
C ALA A 233 6.88 10.21 7.37
N HIS A 234 7.16 11.33 8.04
CA HIS A 234 8.38 12.07 7.82
C HIS A 234 9.15 12.22 9.12
N SER A 235 10.47 12.23 9.03
CA SER A 235 11.32 12.55 10.18
C SER A 235 11.23 14.03 10.54
N GLU A 236 11.41 14.36 11.81
CA GLU A 236 11.32 15.73 12.32
C GLU A 236 12.35 16.65 11.68
N VAL A 237 13.57 16.15 11.55
CA VAL A 237 14.71 16.93 11.05
C VAL A 237 14.61 17.17 9.55
N PHE A 238 14.08 16.22 8.77
CA PHE A 238 14.10 16.26 7.32
C PHE A 238 12.72 16.45 6.67
N GLU A 239 11.68 16.79 7.45
CA GLU A 239 10.29 16.81 6.99
C GLU A 239 10.07 17.56 5.67
N GLU A 240 10.70 18.73 5.50
CA GLU A 240 10.53 19.54 4.30
C GLU A 240 11.23 18.92 3.06
N ALA A 241 12.39 18.29 3.27
CA ALA A 241 13.12 17.62 2.19
C ALA A 241 12.38 16.35 1.76
N GLU A 242 11.97 15.53 2.72
CA GLU A 242 11.22 14.30 2.48
C GLU A 242 9.85 14.60 1.85
N PHE A 243 9.16 15.68 2.25
CA PHE A 243 7.92 16.07 1.58
C PHE A 243 8.13 16.34 0.08
N LYS A 244 9.20 17.05 -0.28
CA LYS A 244 9.50 17.38 -1.69
C LYS A 244 9.89 16.16 -2.51
N GLU A 245 10.58 15.22 -1.89
CA GLU A 245 11.08 14.02 -2.55
C GLU A 245 10.00 12.93 -2.66
N TYR A 246 9.11 12.80 -1.67
CA TYR A 246 8.17 11.68 -1.59
C TYR A 246 6.71 12.08 -1.83
N ASP A 247 6.19 13.09 -1.12
CA ASP A 247 4.78 13.50 -1.21
C ASP A 247 4.50 14.32 -2.48
N LEU A 248 5.40 15.24 -2.85
CA LEU A 248 5.17 16.14 -4.00
C LEU A 248 5.01 15.37 -5.33
N PRO A 249 5.85 14.37 -5.68
CA PRO A 249 5.62 13.54 -6.86
C PRO A 249 4.26 12.82 -6.82
N MET A 250 3.85 12.35 -5.63
CA MET A 250 2.55 11.72 -5.44
C MET A 250 1.40 12.70 -5.71
N ASN A 251 1.47 13.92 -5.15
CA ASN A 251 0.47 14.97 -5.35
C ASN A 251 0.34 15.36 -6.83
N LEU A 252 1.47 15.44 -7.54
CA LEU A 252 1.49 15.70 -8.98
C LEU A 252 0.87 14.54 -9.79
N ALA A 253 1.16 13.29 -9.41
CA ALA A 253 0.54 12.12 -10.04
C ALA A 253 -0.97 12.11 -9.82
N ILE A 254 -1.45 12.35 -8.61
CA ILE A 254 -2.89 12.38 -8.29
C ILE A 254 -3.58 13.46 -9.10
N LYS A 255 -3.02 14.69 -9.13
CA LYS A 255 -3.57 15.78 -9.95
C LYS A 255 -3.69 15.42 -11.43
N LYS A 256 -2.79 14.58 -11.95
CA LYS A 256 -2.77 14.17 -13.35
C LYS A 256 -3.73 13.00 -13.65
N TYR A 257 -3.86 12.05 -12.73
CA TYR A 257 -4.49 10.76 -12.99
C TYR A 257 -5.82 10.52 -12.27
N LEU A 258 -6.05 11.19 -11.13
CA LEU A 258 -7.22 10.99 -10.27
C LEU A 258 -7.88 12.34 -9.95
N PRO A 259 -8.61 12.95 -10.91
CA PRO A 259 -9.14 14.30 -10.79
C PRO A 259 -10.15 14.49 -9.64
N ARG A 260 -10.94 13.47 -9.31
CA ARG A 260 -11.90 13.56 -8.19
C ARG A 260 -11.16 13.55 -6.86
N THR A 261 -10.20 12.64 -6.70
CA THR A 261 -9.27 12.61 -5.57
C THR A 261 -8.51 13.92 -5.46
N ALA A 262 -7.92 14.43 -6.54
CA ALA A 262 -7.19 15.71 -6.51
C ALA A 262 -8.05 16.88 -6.02
N THR A 263 -9.33 16.92 -6.40
CA THR A 263 -10.28 17.96 -5.96
C THR A 263 -10.54 17.86 -4.45
N ILE A 264 -10.80 16.64 -3.95
CA ILE A 264 -10.99 16.37 -2.52
C ILE A 264 -9.75 16.78 -1.73
N MET A 265 -8.58 16.39 -2.21
CA MET A 265 -7.31 16.65 -1.54
C MET A 265 -6.94 18.14 -1.53
N ALA A 266 -7.22 18.87 -2.62
CA ALA A 266 -6.99 20.31 -2.68
C ALA A 266 -7.93 21.11 -1.78
N ALA A 267 -9.12 20.57 -1.45
CA ALA A 267 -10.09 21.23 -0.59
C ALA A 267 -9.73 21.14 0.91
N ASP A 268 -8.91 20.17 1.30
CA ASP A 268 -8.49 19.95 2.69
C ASP A 268 -7.26 20.81 3.01
N SER A 269 -7.52 21.95 3.65
CA SER A 269 -6.52 22.93 4.06
C SER A 269 -5.67 22.51 5.25
N THR A 270 -6.00 21.40 5.91
CA THR A 270 -5.27 20.93 7.09
C THR A 270 -3.99 20.17 6.73
N LYS A 271 -3.86 19.76 5.47
CA LYS A 271 -2.77 18.92 5.00
C LYS A 271 -2.04 19.54 3.82
N ARG A 272 -0.75 19.22 3.70
CA ARG A 272 0.09 19.67 2.57
C ARG A 272 -0.43 19.10 1.24
N TRP A 273 -0.23 19.87 0.17
CA TRP A 273 -0.61 19.47 -1.19
C TRP A 273 0.48 19.84 -2.21
N LEU A 274 0.51 21.06 -2.77
CA LEU A 274 1.48 21.43 -3.82
C LEU A 274 2.52 22.48 -3.38
N GLY A 275 2.52 22.84 -2.11
CA GLY A 275 3.36 23.89 -1.51
C GLY A 275 2.76 24.37 -0.20
#